data_AF-A0A177MB90-F1
#
_entry.id   AF-A0A177MB90-F1
#
_cell.length_a   1.000
_cell.length_b   1.000
_cell.length_c   1.000
_cell.angle_alpha   90.00
_cell.angle_beta   90.00
_cell.angle_gamma   90.00
#
_symmetry.space_group_name_H-M   'P 1'
#
loop_
_entity.id
_entity.type
_entity.pdbx_description
1 polymer ?
#
loop_
_entity_poly.entity_id
_entity_poly.type
_entity_poly.pdbx_seq_one_letter_code
_entity_poly.pdbx_strand_id
1 'polypeptide(L)'
;MPPINSTATNISLLRIYTAPCIIVGSVVAWLFWLLAGEHHSVRPELLVSPMAAFFTLTALVWLIMVVARNVAVIRGHASIGYFADFKSDIPADDRFERPARTFNNLMQVPALFYVICLLMLIVKEADNVQITLAWAFVILRCIHAIIYMAVNWVPYRFATWASSCIILGTLWFRFVTVVGFG
;
A
#
# COMPACT_ATOMS: atom_id res chain seq x y z
N MET A 1 36.09 18.17 -14.78
CA MET A 1 35.00 17.28 -14.33
C MET A 1 35.63 15.90 -14.09
N PRO A 2 35.68 15.37 -12.86
CA PRO A 2 36.25 14.06 -12.62
C PRO A 2 35.40 12.97 -13.30
N PRO A 3 36.01 11.90 -13.84
CA PRO A 3 35.28 10.83 -14.52
C PRO A 3 34.38 10.10 -13.52
N ILE A 4 33.10 9.97 -13.85
CA ILE A 4 32.13 9.20 -13.07
C ILE A 4 32.53 7.72 -13.19
N ASN A 5 32.89 7.10 -12.06
CA ASN A 5 33.21 5.67 -12.03
C ASN A 5 31.90 4.86 -12.23
N SER A 6 31.65 4.46 -13.47
CA SER A 6 30.45 3.73 -13.91
C SER A 6 30.32 2.38 -13.21
N THR A 7 31.43 1.70 -12.92
CA THR A 7 31.44 0.37 -12.29
C THR A 7 30.97 0.43 -10.83
N ALA A 8 31.43 1.42 -10.06
CA ALA A 8 30.97 1.64 -8.68
C ALA A 8 29.48 2.04 -8.61
N THR A 9 28.99 2.76 -9.62
CA THR A 9 27.60 3.17 -9.75
C THR A 9 26.68 1.99 -10.11
N ASN A 10 27.14 1.05 -10.94
CA ASN A 10 26.38 -0.14 -11.30
C ASN A 10 26.18 -1.11 -10.11
N ILE A 11 27.21 -1.31 -9.29
CA ILE A 11 27.15 -2.20 -8.12
C ILE A 11 26.19 -1.62 -7.04
N SER A 12 26.18 -0.29 -6.87
CA SER A 12 25.28 0.36 -5.90
C SER A 12 23.82 0.28 -6.35
N LEU A 13 23.53 0.49 -7.64
CA LEU A 13 22.17 0.32 -8.18
C LEU A 13 21.68 -1.12 -8.05
N LEU A 14 22.52 -2.10 -8.40
CA LEU A 14 22.17 -3.52 -8.25
C LEU A 14 21.76 -3.82 -6.80
N ARG A 15 22.53 -3.34 -5.81
CA ARG A 15 22.23 -3.54 -4.39
C ARG A 15 20.95 -2.84 -3.92
N ILE A 16 20.61 -1.71 -4.55
CA ILE A 16 19.38 -0.96 -4.24
C ILE A 16 18.13 -1.70 -4.77
N TYR A 17 18.23 -2.30 -5.96
CA TYR A 17 17.07 -2.93 -6.63
C TYR A 17 16.90 -4.43 -6.33
N THR A 18 17.93 -5.13 -5.85
CA THR A 18 17.83 -6.55 -5.51
C THR A 18 16.74 -6.83 -4.48
N ALA A 19 16.70 -6.07 -3.38
CA ALA A 19 15.74 -6.32 -2.31
C ALA A 19 14.27 -6.07 -2.74
N PRO A 20 13.92 -4.97 -3.46
CA PRO A 20 12.62 -4.82 -4.10
C PRO A 20 12.25 -5.99 -5.04
N CYS A 21 13.17 -6.43 -5.89
CA CYS A 21 12.93 -7.53 -6.81
C CYS A 21 12.64 -8.85 -6.07
N ILE A 22 13.36 -9.11 -4.98
CA ILE A 22 13.10 -10.28 -4.13
C ILE A 22 11.71 -10.20 -3.52
N ILE A 23 11.33 -9.05 -2.93
CA ILE A 23 10.00 -8.88 -2.31
C ILE A 23 8.87 -9.12 -3.33
N VAL A 24 8.96 -8.49 -4.51
CA VAL A 24 7.95 -8.65 -5.56
C VAL A 24 7.94 -10.07 -6.11
N GLY A 25 9.11 -10.65 -6.38
CA GLY A 25 9.25 -12.02 -6.87
C GLY A 25 8.69 -13.06 -5.89
N SER A 26 8.95 -12.91 -4.59
CA SER A 26 8.39 -13.78 -3.55
C SER A 26 6.86 -13.69 -3.50
N VAL A 27 6.28 -12.50 -3.69
CA VAL A 27 4.82 -12.35 -3.76
C VAL A 27 4.25 -13.07 -4.97
N VAL A 28 4.87 -12.95 -6.14
CA VAL A 28 4.42 -13.66 -7.35
C VAL A 28 4.53 -15.18 -7.20
N ALA A 29 5.63 -15.67 -6.63
CA ALA A 29 5.79 -17.10 -6.35
C ALA A 29 4.74 -17.61 -5.35
N TRP A 30 4.48 -16.85 -4.29
CA TRP A 30 3.42 -17.17 -3.32
C TRP A 30 2.02 -17.17 -3.94
N LEU A 31 1.73 -16.19 -4.82
CA LEU A 31 0.47 -16.15 -5.56
C LEU A 31 0.27 -17.38 -6.43
N PHE A 32 1.30 -17.82 -7.15
CA PHE A 32 1.23 -19.04 -7.96
C PHE A 32 0.85 -20.25 -7.10
N TRP A 33 1.52 -20.43 -5.96
CA TRP A 33 1.22 -21.52 -5.03
C TRP A 33 -0.20 -21.42 -4.44
N LEU A 34 -0.61 -20.21 -4.02
CA LEU A 34 -1.93 -19.96 -3.45
C LEU A 34 -3.05 -20.24 -4.46
N LEU A 35 -2.89 -19.81 -5.72
CA LEU A 35 -3.88 -19.99 -6.78
C LEU A 35 -3.98 -21.44 -7.26
N ALA A 36 -2.87 -22.20 -7.20
CA ALA A 36 -2.84 -23.62 -7.53
C ALA A 36 -3.39 -24.52 -6.42
N GLY A 37 -3.58 -23.98 -5.21
CA GLY A 37 -4.13 -24.70 -4.07
C GLY A 37 -5.63 -25.00 -4.21
N GLU A 38 -6.13 -25.83 -3.29
CA GLU A 38 -7.55 -26.14 -3.19
C GLU A 38 -8.34 -24.88 -2.81
N HIS A 39 -9.43 -24.66 -3.52
CA HIS A 39 -10.36 -23.58 -3.25
C HIS A 39 -11.75 -24.13 -2.97
N HIS A 40 -12.39 -23.56 -1.97
CA HIS A 40 -13.74 -23.89 -1.57
C HIS A 40 -14.48 -22.59 -1.29
N SER A 41 -15.79 -22.60 -1.56
CA SER A 41 -16.64 -21.47 -1.24
C SER A 41 -16.64 -21.23 0.27
N VAL A 42 -16.62 -19.95 0.65
CA VAL A 42 -16.68 -19.52 2.03
C VAL A 42 -17.74 -18.44 2.18
N ARG A 43 -18.09 -18.17 3.43
CA ARG A 43 -18.99 -17.09 3.81
C ARG A 43 -18.42 -15.72 3.39
N PRO A 44 -19.05 -14.97 2.48
CA PRO A 44 -18.54 -13.67 2.02
C PRO A 44 -18.42 -12.64 3.13
N GLU A 45 -19.19 -12.76 4.22
CA GLU A 45 -19.15 -11.88 5.39
C GLU A 45 -17.76 -11.83 6.04
N LEU A 46 -16.91 -12.83 5.81
CA LEU A 46 -15.51 -12.83 6.24
C LEU A 46 -14.69 -11.67 5.64
N LEU A 47 -15.14 -11.06 4.54
CA LEU A 47 -14.52 -9.87 3.93
C LEU A 47 -14.70 -8.59 4.76
N VAL A 48 -15.69 -8.55 5.66
CA VAL A 48 -15.92 -7.37 6.51
C VAL A 48 -14.73 -7.10 7.42
N SER A 49 -14.07 -8.15 7.93
CA SER A 49 -12.91 -8.02 8.81
C SER A 49 -11.71 -7.33 8.14
N PRO A 50 -11.21 -7.77 6.96
CA PRO A 50 -10.14 -7.05 6.27
C PRO A 50 -10.57 -5.66 5.78
N MET A 51 -11.84 -5.45 5.42
CA MET A 51 -12.36 -4.10 5.15
C MET A 51 -12.26 -3.18 6.37
N ALA A 52 -12.71 -3.63 7.53
CA ALA A 52 -12.62 -2.87 8.78
C ALA A 52 -11.18 -2.62 9.21
N ALA A 53 -10.29 -3.60 9.01
CA ALA A 53 -8.86 -3.43 9.27
C ALA A 53 -8.22 -2.39 8.35
N PHE A 54 -8.55 -2.41 7.05
CA PHE A 54 -8.07 -1.40 6.11
C PHE A 54 -8.62 0.00 6.44
N PHE A 55 -9.89 0.09 6.86
CA PHE A 55 -10.50 1.35 7.28
C PHE A 55 -9.79 1.91 8.50
N THR A 56 -9.50 1.04 9.48
CA THR A 56 -8.77 1.41 10.70
C THR A 56 -7.38 1.94 10.37
N LEU A 57 -6.65 1.31 9.44
CA LEU A 57 -5.37 1.82 8.96
C LEU A 57 -5.50 3.22 8.36
N THR A 58 -6.46 3.42 7.46
CA THR A 58 -6.70 4.72 6.81
C THR A 58 -7.06 5.80 7.83
N ALA A 59 -7.96 5.51 8.77
CA ALA A 59 -8.36 6.41 9.84
C ALA A 59 -7.18 6.76 10.78
N LEU A 60 -6.34 5.78 11.10
CA LEU A 60 -5.16 6.00 11.93
C LEU A 60 -4.16 6.92 11.22
N VAL A 61 -3.85 6.67 9.95
CA VAL A 61 -2.92 7.51 9.16
C VAL A 61 -3.50 8.93 8.98
N TRP A 62 -4.82 9.05 8.80
CA TRP A 62 -5.50 10.34 8.77
C TRP A 62 -5.32 11.12 10.08
N LEU A 63 -5.54 10.47 11.23
CA LEU A 63 -5.34 11.10 12.53
C LEU A 63 -3.88 11.51 12.73
N ILE A 64 -2.92 10.65 12.38
CA ILE A 64 -1.49 10.97 12.44
C ILE A 64 -1.16 12.19 11.58
N MET A 65 -1.72 12.28 10.37
CA MET A 65 -1.57 13.46 9.50
C MET A 65 -2.10 14.73 10.15
N VAL A 66 -3.32 14.70 10.71
CA VAL A 66 -3.92 15.85 11.37
C VAL A 66 -3.05 16.31 12.53
N VAL A 67 -2.60 15.38 13.38
CA VAL A 67 -1.71 15.70 14.51
C VAL A 67 -0.38 16.26 14.03
N ALA A 68 0.27 15.62 13.06
CA ALA A 68 1.57 16.05 12.54
C ALA A 68 1.53 17.47 11.97
N ARG A 69 0.48 17.83 11.20
CA ARG A 69 0.31 19.17 10.64
C ARG A 69 0.07 20.23 11.70
N ASN A 70 -0.82 19.96 12.66
CA ASN A 70 -1.08 20.90 13.75
C ASN A 70 0.17 21.11 14.62
N VAL A 71 0.91 20.04 14.94
CA VAL A 71 2.16 20.15 15.69
C VAL A 71 3.22 20.95 14.90
N ALA A 72 3.29 20.79 13.58
CA ALA A 72 4.21 21.57 12.75
C ALA A 72 3.91 23.07 12.82
N VAL A 73 2.64 23.48 12.76
CA VAL A 73 2.24 24.88 12.89
C VAL A 73 2.48 25.42 14.31
N ILE A 74 2.01 24.70 15.33
CA ILE A 74 2.10 25.14 16.73
C ILE A 74 3.56 25.31 17.17
N ARG A 75 4.46 24.44 16.69
CA ARG A 75 5.90 24.49 17.01
C ARG A 75 6.71 25.38 16.07
N GLY A 76 6.07 26.07 15.12
CA GLY A 76 6.75 26.96 14.18
C GLY A 76 7.63 26.24 13.15
N HIS A 77 7.40 24.95 12.90
CA HIS A 77 8.08 24.19 11.84
C HIS A 77 7.46 24.38 10.46
N ALA A 78 6.23 24.90 10.40
CA ALA A 78 5.50 25.21 9.16
C ALA A 78 4.58 26.41 9.39
N SER A 79 4.35 27.23 8.37
CA SER A 79 3.36 28.30 8.44
C SER A 79 1.96 27.80 8.03
N ILE A 80 0.91 28.51 8.44
CA ILE A 80 -0.46 28.23 7.94
C ILE A 80 -0.52 28.49 6.42
N GLY A 81 0.24 29.49 5.93
CA GLY A 81 0.35 29.81 4.51
C GLY A 81 0.87 28.64 3.68
N TYR A 82 1.88 27.91 4.18
CA TYR A 82 2.39 26.71 3.51
C TYR A 82 1.29 25.69 3.22
N PHE A 83 0.41 25.40 4.19
CA PHE A 83 -0.65 24.42 3.97
C PHE A 83 -1.79 24.93 3.08
N ALA A 84 -1.85 26.23 2.81
CA ALA A 84 -2.82 26.80 1.88
C ALA A 84 -2.38 26.67 0.42
N ASP A 85 -1.08 26.83 0.12
CA ASP A 85 -0.58 26.86 -1.26
C ASP A 85 0.47 25.78 -1.62
N PHE A 86 1.06 25.12 -0.63
CA PHE A 86 2.17 24.17 -0.73
C PHE A 86 3.39 24.69 -1.49
N LYS A 87 3.60 26.02 -1.49
CA LYS A 87 4.64 26.71 -2.27
C LYS A 87 5.51 27.63 -1.41
N SER A 88 4.93 28.28 -0.42
CA SER A 88 5.62 29.21 0.48
C SER A 88 6.06 28.50 1.76
N ASP A 89 7.18 28.89 2.38
CA ASP A 89 7.62 28.37 3.68
C ASP A 89 7.70 26.84 3.82
N ILE A 90 8.25 26.16 2.80
CA ILE A 90 8.38 24.69 2.79
C ILE A 90 9.09 24.22 4.08
N PRO A 91 8.46 23.32 4.87
CA PRO A 91 9.04 22.84 6.11
C PRO A 91 10.41 22.21 5.86
N ALA A 92 11.39 22.56 6.69
CA ALA A 92 12.74 21.99 6.60
C ALA A 92 12.77 20.48 6.84
N ASP A 93 11.77 19.93 7.54
CA ASP A 93 11.64 18.50 7.80
C ASP A 93 10.41 17.90 7.10
N ASP A 94 10.69 17.01 6.16
CA ASP A 94 9.70 16.28 5.38
C ASP A 94 8.77 15.38 6.22
N ARG A 95 9.15 15.04 7.46
CA ARG A 95 8.37 14.14 8.34
C ARG A 95 6.95 14.62 8.60
N PHE A 96 6.71 15.93 8.55
CA PHE A 96 5.36 16.49 8.77
C PHE A 96 4.43 16.28 7.56
N GLU A 97 4.99 16.09 6.35
CA GLU A 97 4.23 15.81 5.13
C GLU A 97 4.10 14.31 4.82
N ARG A 98 4.96 13.46 5.39
CA ARG A 98 4.93 12.00 5.10
C ARG A 98 3.58 11.36 5.43
N PRO A 99 2.93 11.62 6.59
CA PRO A 99 1.61 11.08 6.86
C PRO A 99 0.56 11.55 5.86
N ALA A 100 0.61 12.81 5.41
CA ALA A 100 -0.33 13.34 4.42
C ALA A 100 -0.22 12.63 3.07
N ARG A 101 1.01 12.44 2.58
CA ARG A 101 1.25 11.69 1.34
C ARG A 101 0.88 10.21 1.49
N THR A 102 1.10 9.64 2.66
CA THR A 102 0.70 8.25 2.96
C THR A 102 -0.83 8.11 2.96
N PHE A 103 -1.55 9.03 3.60
CA PHE A 103 -3.01 9.09 3.58
C PHE A 103 -3.55 9.20 2.15
N ASN A 104 -3.01 10.13 1.36
CA ASN A 104 -3.39 10.28 -0.04
C ASN A 104 -3.14 9.00 -0.85
N ASN A 105 -2.04 8.28 -0.60
CA ASN A 105 -1.78 7.00 -1.26
C ASN A 105 -2.82 5.93 -0.90
N LEU A 106 -3.23 5.85 0.37
CA LEU A 106 -4.25 4.91 0.84
C LEU A 106 -5.63 5.18 0.22
N MET A 107 -5.92 6.42 -0.19
CA MET A 107 -7.21 6.80 -0.77
C MET A 107 -7.29 6.66 -2.30
N GLN A 108 -6.18 6.38 -3.00
CA GLN A 108 -6.15 6.24 -4.46
C GLN A 108 -6.50 4.80 -4.89
N VAL A 109 -5.55 4.09 -5.50
CA VAL A 109 -5.69 2.70 -5.97
C VAL A 109 -6.28 1.77 -4.88
N PRO A 110 -5.88 1.89 -3.59
CA PRO A 110 -6.41 0.99 -2.57
C PRO A 110 -7.92 1.15 -2.32
N ALA A 111 -8.57 2.24 -2.74
CA ALA A 111 -10.03 2.35 -2.63
C ALA A 111 -10.76 1.27 -3.45
N LEU A 112 -10.15 0.77 -4.53
CA LEU A 112 -10.69 -0.33 -5.35
C LEU A 112 -10.77 -1.66 -4.58
N PHE A 113 -10.08 -1.78 -3.44
CA PHE A 113 -10.22 -2.93 -2.53
C PHE A 113 -11.62 -3.00 -1.91
N TYR A 114 -12.16 -1.87 -1.44
CA TYR A 114 -13.53 -1.86 -0.91
C TYR A 114 -14.55 -2.22 -1.99
N VAL A 115 -14.34 -1.72 -3.22
CA VAL A 115 -15.23 -2.01 -4.35
C VAL A 115 -15.32 -3.52 -4.58
N ILE A 116 -14.20 -4.22 -4.70
CA ILE A 116 -14.23 -5.66 -4.98
C ILE A 116 -14.78 -6.47 -3.80
N CYS A 117 -14.48 -6.07 -2.56
CA CYS A 117 -15.06 -6.71 -1.38
C CYS A 117 -16.58 -6.54 -1.30
N LEU A 118 -17.09 -5.34 -1.61
CA LEU A 118 -18.53 -5.08 -1.66
C LEU A 118 -19.20 -5.87 -2.79
N LEU A 119 -18.57 -5.98 -3.97
CA LEU A 119 -19.10 -6.80 -5.07
C LEU A 119 -19.21 -8.28 -4.67
N MET A 120 -18.19 -8.85 -4.03
CA MET A 120 -18.24 -10.23 -3.50
C MET A 120 -19.35 -10.41 -2.46
N LEU A 121 -19.55 -9.43 -1.56
CA LEU A 121 -20.65 -9.45 -0.59
C LEU A 121 -22.04 -9.37 -1.26
N ILE A 122 -22.19 -8.58 -2.32
CA ILE A 122 -23.46 -8.40 -3.05
C ILE A 122 -23.82 -9.66 -3.84
N VAL A 123 -22.85 -10.22 -4.57
CA VAL A 123 -23.03 -11.46 -5.35
C VAL A 123 -23.19 -12.67 -4.42
N LYS A 124 -22.77 -12.55 -3.16
CA LYS A 124 -22.76 -13.61 -2.14
C LYS A 124 -21.87 -14.79 -2.53
N GLU A 125 -20.80 -14.50 -3.25
CA GLU A 125 -19.82 -15.49 -3.67
C GLU A 125 -18.42 -15.03 -3.27
N ALA A 126 -17.75 -15.88 -2.50
CA ALA A 126 -16.34 -15.73 -2.14
C ALA A 126 -15.73 -17.10 -1.89
N ASP A 127 -14.42 -17.22 -2.07
CA ASP A 127 -13.63 -18.40 -1.69
C ASP A 127 -12.52 -18.08 -0.68
N ASN A 128 -11.95 -19.14 -0.08
CA ASN A 128 -10.87 -19.04 0.89
C ASN A 128 -9.63 -18.30 0.35
N VAL A 129 -9.36 -18.38 -0.95
CA VAL A 129 -8.22 -17.71 -1.59
C VAL A 129 -8.46 -16.20 -1.63
N GLN A 130 -9.66 -15.74 -1.98
CA GLN A 130 -10.03 -14.32 -1.97
C GLN A 130 -9.93 -13.72 -0.56
N ILE A 131 -10.34 -14.44 0.49
CA ILE A 131 -10.16 -14.00 1.88
C ILE A 131 -8.67 -13.86 2.23
N THR A 132 -7.85 -14.82 1.81
CA THR A 132 -6.39 -14.80 2.04
C THR A 132 -5.73 -13.62 1.32
N LEU A 133 -6.10 -13.38 0.07
CA LEU A 133 -5.63 -12.23 -0.72
C LEU A 133 -6.05 -10.89 -0.09
N ALA A 134 -7.28 -10.80 0.44
CA ALA A 134 -7.76 -9.61 1.12
C ALA A 134 -6.91 -9.27 2.36
N TRP A 135 -6.60 -10.25 3.21
CA TRP A 135 -5.71 -10.03 4.35
C TRP A 135 -4.27 -9.70 3.94
N ALA A 136 -3.73 -10.39 2.94
CA ALA A 136 -2.40 -10.09 2.41
C ALA A 136 -2.30 -8.65 1.89
N PHE A 137 -3.34 -8.16 1.21
CA PHE A 137 -3.45 -6.77 0.79
C PHE A 137 -3.36 -5.81 1.97
N VAL A 138 -4.18 -6.01 3.01
CA VAL A 138 -4.18 -5.14 4.20
C VAL A 138 -2.81 -5.13 4.89
N ILE A 139 -2.19 -6.30 5.08
CA ILE A 139 -0.86 -6.41 5.71
C ILE A 139 0.19 -5.63 4.91
N LEU A 140 0.22 -5.80 3.59
CA LEU A 140 1.16 -5.05 2.74
C LEU A 140 0.91 -3.54 2.81
N ARG A 141 -0.35 -3.10 2.95
CA ARG A 141 -0.68 -1.68 3.13
C ARG A 141 -0.23 -1.14 4.49
N CYS A 142 -0.36 -1.92 5.56
CA CYS A 142 0.22 -1.57 6.87
C CYS A 142 1.73 -1.39 6.77
N ILE A 143 2.43 -2.36 6.17
CA ILE A 143 3.89 -2.31 5.99
C ILE A 143 4.28 -1.09 5.14
N HIS A 144 3.61 -0.86 4.02
CA HIS A 144 3.86 0.28 3.15
C HIS A 144 3.68 1.62 3.88
N ALA A 145 2.59 1.77 4.64
CA ALA A 145 2.31 2.98 5.41
C ALA A 145 3.39 3.24 6.48
N ILE A 146 3.84 2.20 7.18
CA ILE A 146 4.94 2.29 8.15
C ILE A 146 6.23 2.73 7.47
N ILE A 147 6.60 2.08 6.36
CA ILE A 147 7.82 2.41 5.61
C ILE A 147 7.76 3.86 5.11
N TYR A 148 6.62 4.31 4.59
CA TYR A 148 6.48 5.67 4.07
C TYR A 148 6.58 6.71 5.20
N MET A 149 5.88 6.52 6.32
CA MET A 149 5.90 7.48 7.42
C MET A 149 7.23 7.50 8.17
N ALA A 150 7.79 6.34 8.53
CA ALA A 150 8.95 6.24 9.40
C ALA A 150 10.28 6.27 8.65
N VAL A 151 10.47 5.36 7.70
CA VAL A 151 11.78 5.11 7.06
C VAL A 151 11.99 6.01 5.83
N ASN A 152 10.93 6.21 5.04
CA ASN A 152 10.90 6.90 3.75
C ASN A 152 11.96 6.41 2.74
N TRP A 153 12.33 5.12 2.78
CA TRP A 153 13.25 4.55 1.81
C TRP A 153 12.50 4.09 0.55
N VAL A 154 12.75 4.77 -0.56
CA VAL A 154 11.98 4.66 -1.80
C VAL A 154 11.89 3.24 -2.36
N PRO A 155 12.98 2.43 -2.41
CA PRO A 155 12.90 1.09 -3.00
C PRO A 155 11.95 0.13 -2.25
N TYR A 156 12.00 0.07 -0.91
CA TYR A 156 11.05 -0.76 -0.14
C TYR A 156 9.61 -0.23 -0.23
N ARG A 157 9.45 1.10 -0.23
CA ARG A 157 8.15 1.73 -0.42
C ARG A 157 7.55 1.35 -1.77
N PHE A 158 8.34 1.39 -2.84
CA PHE A 158 7.91 0.97 -4.17
C PHE A 158 7.57 -0.52 -4.21
N ALA A 159 8.43 -1.39 -3.66
CA ALA A 159 8.21 -2.84 -3.64
C ALA A 159 6.90 -3.21 -2.95
N THR A 160 6.66 -2.69 -1.76
CA THR A 160 5.44 -2.96 -0.99
C THR A 160 4.19 -2.41 -1.65
N TRP A 161 4.27 -1.23 -2.28
CA TRP A 161 3.19 -0.68 -3.10
C TRP A 161 2.90 -1.55 -4.33
N ALA A 162 3.93 -1.97 -5.07
CA ALA A 162 3.78 -2.79 -6.27
C ALA A 162 3.20 -4.16 -5.92
N SER A 163 3.76 -4.84 -4.91
CA SER A 163 3.24 -6.12 -4.41
C SER A 163 1.76 -6.03 -4.03
N SER A 164 1.36 -4.99 -3.29
CA SER A 164 -0.05 -4.83 -2.91
C SER A 164 -0.97 -4.47 -4.09
N CYS A 165 -0.47 -3.79 -5.13
CA CYS A 165 -1.21 -3.62 -6.39
C CYS A 165 -1.37 -4.94 -7.14
N ILE A 166 -0.35 -5.80 -7.17
CA ILE A 166 -0.43 -7.13 -7.77
C ILE A 166 -1.47 -7.98 -7.03
N ILE A 167 -1.43 -8.03 -5.69
CA ILE A 167 -2.45 -8.74 -4.88
C ILE A 167 -3.86 -8.26 -5.21
N LEU A 168 -4.07 -6.93 -5.29
CA LEU A 168 -5.37 -6.37 -5.62
C LEU A 168 -5.82 -6.75 -7.04
N GLY A 169 -4.91 -6.69 -8.02
CA GLY A 169 -5.19 -7.13 -9.39
C GLY A 169 -5.56 -8.61 -9.46
N THR A 170 -4.86 -9.47 -8.71
CA THR A 170 -5.19 -10.90 -8.60
C THR A 170 -6.54 -11.13 -7.94
N LEU A 171 -6.89 -10.35 -6.92
CA LEU A 171 -8.20 -10.44 -6.26
C LEU A 171 -9.34 -10.11 -7.23
N TRP A 172 -9.18 -9.05 -8.03
CA TRP A 172 -10.12 -8.69 -9.10
C TRP A 172 -10.21 -9.76 -10.19
N PHE A 173 -9.06 -10.24 -10.67
CA PHE A 173 -9.02 -11.30 -11.68
C PHE A 173 -9.75 -12.55 -11.19
N ARG A 174 -9.48 -12.98 -9.95
CA ARG A 174 -10.12 -14.16 -9.36
C ARG A 174 -11.62 -13.99 -9.21
N PHE A 175 -12.08 -12.82 -8.77
CA PHE A 175 -13.52 -12.52 -8.72
C PHE A 175 -14.18 -12.67 -10.10
N VAL A 176 -13.58 -12.11 -11.14
CA VAL A 176 -14.09 -12.26 -12.52
C VAL A 176 -14.09 -13.72 -12.96
N THR A 177 -13.08 -14.50 -12.58
CA THR A 177 -13.06 -15.92 -12.96
C THR A 177 -14.13 -16.75 -12.27
N VAL A 178 -14.42 -16.45 -11.00
CA VAL A 178 -15.43 -17.16 -10.20
C VAL A 178 -16.84 -16.81 -10.66
N VAL A 179 -17.12 -15.52 -10.88
CA VAL A 179 -18.48 -15.04 -11.20
C VAL A 179 -18.78 -15.03 -12.70
N GLY A 180 -17.78 -14.71 -13.54
CA GLY A 180 -17.96 -14.52 -14.98
C GLY A 180 -17.91 -15.80 -15.81
N PHE A 181 -17.35 -16.88 -15.26
CA PHE A 181 -17.26 -18.19 -15.91
C PHE A 181 -17.81 -19.34 -15.05
N GLY A 182 -18.40 -19.01 -13.89
CA GLY A 182 -19.03 -19.95 -12.96
C GLY A 182 -20.49 -20.22 -13.26
#